data_AF-A0A428R3E7-F1
#
_entry.id   AF-A0A428R3E7-F1
#
_cell.length_a   1.000
_cell.length_b   1.000
_cell.length_c   1.000
_cell.angle_alpha   90.00
_cell.angle_beta   90.00
_cell.angle_gamma   90.00
#
_symmetry.space_group_name_H-M   'P 1'
#
loop_
_entity.id
_entity.type
_entity.pdbx_description
1 polymer ?
#
loop_
_entity_poly.entity_id
_entity_poly.type
_entity_poly.pdbx_seq_one_letter_code
_entity_poly.pdbx_strand_id
1 'polypeptide(L)'
;MGLLSRLPIEIRVAVLKLVDFQSLSRLSRTSLRAKSFVEALRWYHEVMRHCPHILAALGKTDLLRHHSSALVRQVLSERKCVSCLQEFGGILFLPTCERICRDCLEKNYAYHLTDVAYAEEWFSLTREQLQTIPIVRSIPGTYRLRTYVEHRESHQLVSIKQLLQLAIKVHGSPEKVAELLPPKSSMTVFDEEMGADLSFGDFELLEQFHNAPLEPPGCDLSRLEFDWFVPDKYPGMASIRIPSVTRSGQLEKGHQCRGCRHSMYKYSVGVVRLPIPGYDIPPNMTPGPVLNALAVRLRAWPDFRAHVLQCEGVRRLLAGEKEETDKPDEPVRR
;
A
#
# COMPACT_ATOMS: atom_id res chain seq x y z
N MET A 1 -35.79 5.34 -7.22
CA MET A 1 -35.36 5.71 -8.59
C MET A 1 -35.83 7.11 -9.03
N GLY A 2 -36.99 7.64 -8.58
CA GLY A 2 -37.34 9.09 -8.67
C GLY A 2 -37.06 9.77 -10.01
N LEU A 3 -36.57 11.02 -9.98
CA LEU A 3 -36.18 11.80 -11.15
C LEU A 3 -35.09 11.11 -12.00
N LEU A 4 -34.21 10.32 -11.37
CA LEU A 4 -33.16 9.57 -12.07
C LEU A 4 -33.75 8.62 -13.13
N SER A 5 -34.96 8.09 -12.91
CA SER A 5 -35.64 7.20 -13.86
C SER A 5 -36.10 7.89 -15.15
N ARG A 6 -36.13 9.22 -15.19
CA ARG A 6 -36.47 10.00 -16.40
C ARG A 6 -35.28 10.14 -17.35
N LEU A 7 -34.07 9.84 -16.88
CA LEU A 7 -32.85 9.89 -17.69
C LEU A 7 -32.74 8.64 -18.59
N PRO A 8 -32.20 8.79 -19.81
CA PRO A 8 -31.80 7.65 -20.65
C PRO A 8 -30.91 6.67 -19.87
N ILE A 9 -30.94 5.40 -20.27
CA ILE A 9 -30.25 4.33 -19.55
C ILE A 9 -28.73 4.57 -19.51
N GLU A 10 -28.18 5.06 -20.61
CA GLU A 10 -26.77 5.38 -20.81
C GLU A 10 -26.32 6.45 -19.82
N ILE A 11 -27.12 7.50 -19.64
CA ILE A 11 -26.84 8.60 -18.71
C ILE A 11 -26.90 8.10 -17.27
N ARG A 12 -27.88 7.26 -16.92
CA ARG A 12 -27.94 6.64 -15.58
C ARG A 12 -26.70 5.81 -15.30
N VAL A 13 -26.30 4.96 -16.23
CA VAL A 13 -25.11 4.11 -16.13
C VAL A 13 -23.86 4.96 -15.97
N ALA A 14 -23.70 6.02 -16.78
CA ALA A 14 -22.57 6.94 -16.68
C ALA A 14 -22.50 7.66 -15.33
N VAL A 15 -23.63 8.18 -14.84
CA VAL A 15 -23.70 8.82 -13.52
C VAL A 15 -23.35 7.83 -12.42
N LEU A 16 -23.97 6.65 -12.38
CA LEU A 16 -23.71 5.65 -11.34
C LEU A 16 -22.29 5.07 -11.38
N LYS A 17 -21.59 5.20 -12.51
CA LYS A 17 -20.17 4.82 -12.62
C LYS A 17 -19.26 5.78 -11.83
N LEU A 18 -19.67 7.04 -11.67
CA LEU A 18 -18.91 8.08 -10.95
C LEU A 18 -19.24 8.13 -9.46
N VAL A 19 -20.36 7.53 -9.05
CA VAL A 19 -20.82 7.54 -7.66
C VAL A 19 -20.02 6.56 -6.80
N ASP A 20 -19.74 6.96 -5.56
CA ASP A 20 -19.03 6.17 -4.56
C ASP A 20 -19.86 4.94 -4.09
N PHE A 21 -19.17 3.95 -3.51
CA PHE A 21 -19.83 2.73 -3.03
C PHE A 21 -20.87 2.99 -1.95
N GLN A 22 -20.63 3.94 -1.05
CA GLN A 22 -21.57 4.26 0.03
C GLN A 22 -22.88 4.81 -0.55
N SER A 23 -22.79 5.73 -1.50
CA SER A 23 -23.92 6.33 -2.21
C SER A 23 -24.67 5.32 -3.06
N LEU A 24 -23.99 4.40 -3.75
CA LEU A 24 -24.66 3.29 -4.46
C LEU A 24 -25.40 2.35 -3.51
N SER A 25 -24.81 2.02 -2.36
CA SER A 25 -25.45 1.22 -1.31
C SER A 25 -26.63 1.95 -0.65
N ARG A 26 -26.57 3.27 -0.51
CA ARG A 26 -27.72 4.08 -0.08
C ARG A 26 -28.82 4.08 -1.15
N LEU A 27 -28.47 4.25 -2.42
CA LEU A 27 -29.41 4.26 -3.53
C LEU A 27 -30.17 2.93 -3.63
N SER A 28 -29.48 1.79 -3.52
CA SER A 28 -30.11 0.46 -3.58
C SER A 28 -31.16 0.24 -2.48
N ARG A 29 -31.01 0.92 -1.33
CA ARG A 29 -31.97 0.83 -0.21
C ARG A 29 -33.20 1.73 -0.36
N THR A 30 -33.27 2.58 -1.38
CA THR A 30 -34.40 3.52 -1.54
C THR A 30 -35.66 2.90 -2.16
N SER A 31 -35.52 1.84 -2.97
CA SER A 31 -36.65 1.18 -3.65
C SER A 31 -36.18 -0.13 -4.28
N LEU A 32 -37.09 -1.10 -4.46
CA LEU A 32 -36.79 -2.36 -5.15
C LEU A 32 -36.24 -2.12 -6.57
N ARG A 33 -36.81 -1.16 -7.30
CA ARG A 33 -36.32 -0.79 -8.64
C ARG A 33 -34.89 -0.25 -8.62
N ALA A 34 -34.51 0.54 -7.61
CA ALA A 34 -33.15 1.04 -7.47
C ALA A 34 -32.19 -0.10 -7.11
N LYS A 35 -32.60 -0.99 -6.19
CA LYS A 35 -31.85 -2.19 -5.84
C LYS A 35 -31.52 -3.03 -7.06
N SER A 36 -32.55 -3.46 -7.80
CA SER A 36 -32.38 -4.27 -9.00
C SER A 36 -31.52 -3.58 -10.06
N PHE A 37 -31.62 -2.25 -10.18
CA PHE A 37 -30.79 -1.49 -11.12
C PHE A 37 -29.31 -1.49 -10.74
N VAL A 38 -28.99 -1.21 -9.47
CA VAL A 38 -27.62 -1.19 -8.95
C VAL A 38 -27.00 -2.59 -8.99
N GLU A 39 -27.75 -3.61 -8.58
CA GLU A 39 -27.28 -5.01 -8.58
C GLU A 39 -27.08 -5.57 -10.01
N ALA A 40 -27.77 -5.01 -11.01
CA ALA A 40 -27.55 -5.34 -12.42
C ALA A 40 -26.30 -4.68 -13.03
N LEU A 41 -25.69 -3.69 -12.36
CA LEU A 41 -24.47 -3.08 -12.86
C LEU A 41 -23.31 -4.06 -12.77
N ARG A 42 -22.72 -4.40 -13.91
CA ARG A 42 -21.65 -5.41 -14.02
C ARG A 42 -20.49 -5.15 -13.06
N TRP A 43 -19.99 -3.92 -13.03
CA TRP A 43 -18.84 -3.57 -12.18
C TRP A 43 -19.17 -3.63 -10.68
N TYR A 44 -20.38 -3.27 -10.28
CA TYR A 44 -20.84 -3.39 -8.90
C TYR A 44 -20.94 -4.87 -8.49
N HIS A 45 -21.60 -5.68 -9.32
CA HIS A 45 -21.74 -7.11 -9.11
C HIS A 45 -20.38 -7.83 -9.03
N GLU A 46 -19.44 -7.51 -9.93
CA GLU A 46 -18.11 -8.11 -9.96
C GLU A 46 -17.32 -7.80 -8.67
N VAL A 47 -17.35 -6.56 -8.18
CA VAL A 47 -16.66 -6.21 -6.92
C VAL A 47 -17.29 -6.95 -5.73
N MET A 48 -18.63 -6.96 -5.63
CA MET A 48 -19.36 -7.67 -4.58
C MET A 48 -19.07 -9.18 -4.58
N ARG A 49 -19.00 -9.78 -5.78
CA ARG A 49 -18.75 -11.21 -5.95
C ARG A 49 -17.31 -11.60 -5.63
N HIS A 50 -16.33 -10.85 -6.13
CA HIS A 50 -14.93 -11.27 -6.07
C HIS A 50 -14.22 -10.79 -4.81
N CYS A 51 -14.59 -9.64 -4.25
CA CYS A 51 -13.82 -8.97 -3.20
C CYS A 51 -14.68 -8.28 -2.13
N PRO A 52 -15.64 -8.98 -1.49
CA PRO A 52 -16.45 -8.38 -0.41
C PRO A 52 -15.60 -7.94 0.79
N HIS A 53 -14.46 -8.59 1.04
CA HIS A 53 -13.52 -8.22 2.10
C HIS A 53 -12.88 -6.84 1.88
N ILE A 54 -12.69 -6.40 0.62
CA ILE A 54 -12.18 -5.06 0.31
C ILE A 54 -13.21 -4.01 0.68
N LEU A 55 -14.48 -4.25 0.35
CA LEU A 55 -15.57 -3.35 0.75
C LEU A 55 -15.74 -3.30 2.26
N ALA A 56 -15.56 -4.44 2.95
CA ALA A 56 -15.54 -4.49 4.40
C ALA A 56 -14.38 -3.67 4.98
N ALA A 57 -13.18 -3.76 4.39
CA ALA A 57 -12.02 -2.96 4.81
C ALA A 57 -12.28 -1.46 4.62
N LEU A 58 -12.70 -1.06 3.41
CA LEU A 58 -13.06 0.33 3.11
C LEU A 58 -14.18 0.85 4.04
N GLY A 59 -15.13 -0.01 4.42
CA GLY A 59 -16.19 0.37 5.36
C GLY A 59 -15.68 0.58 6.78
N LYS A 60 -14.82 -0.33 7.26
CA LYS A 60 -14.21 -0.23 8.59
C LYS A 60 -13.27 0.96 8.72
N THR A 61 -12.64 1.38 7.63
CA THR A 61 -11.71 2.52 7.61
C THR A 61 -12.35 3.85 7.20
N ASP A 62 -13.68 3.91 7.08
CA ASP A 62 -14.48 5.08 6.64
C ASP A 62 -14.14 5.63 5.23
N LEU A 63 -13.70 4.74 4.33
CA LEU A 63 -13.27 5.08 2.97
C LEU A 63 -14.30 4.76 1.87
N LEU A 64 -15.44 4.13 2.19
CA LEU A 64 -16.46 3.78 1.18
C LEU A 64 -17.02 4.98 0.40
N ARG A 65 -17.02 6.17 1.00
CA ARG A 65 -17.49 7.42 0.37
C ARG A 65 -16.49 8.04 -0.61
N HIS A 66 -15.24 7.58 -0.59
CA HIS A 66 -14.15 8.17 -1.37
C HIS A 66 -13.85 7.41 -2.66
N HIS A 67 -14.41 6.21 -2.85
CA HIS A 67 -14.10 5.36 -4.01
C HIS A 67 -15.34 4.90 -4.75
N SER A 68 -15.34 5.12 -6.06
CA SER A 68 -16.37 4.61 -6.97
C SER A 68 -16.26 3.11 -7.17
N SER A 69 -17.40 2.48 -7.46
CA SER A 69 -17.42 1.05 -7.79
C SER A 69 -16.70 0.70 -9.08
N ALA A 70 -16.65 1.65 -10.01
CA ALA A 70 -15.88 1.52 -11.23
C ALA A 70 -14.37 1.54 -10.96
N LEU A 71 -13.89 2.41 -10.06
CA LEU A 71 -12.49 2.48 -9.68
C LEU A 71 -12.01 1.16 -9.05
N VAL A 72 -12.72 0.66 -8.02
CA VAL A 72 -12.33 -0.61 -7.38
C VAL A 72 -12.36 -1.76 -8.40
N ARG A 73 -13.33 -1.79 -9.32
CA ARG A 73 -13.36 -2.82 -10.36
C ARG A 73 -12.19 -2.71 -11.34
N GLN A 74 -11.83 -1.49 -11.73
CA GLN A 74 -10.67 -1.23 -12.58
C GLN A 74 -9.41 -1.76 -11.91
N VAL A 75 -9.18 -1.40 -10.65
CA VAL A 75 -8.02 -1.83 -9.85
C VAL A 75 -7.96 -3.34 -9.71
N LEU A 76 -9.12 -4.00 -9.55
CA LEU A 76 -9.21 -5.46 -9.58
C LEU A 76 -8.83 -6.07 -10.93
N SER A 77 -9.00 -5.35 -12.04
CA SER A 77 -8.64 -5.83 -13.38
C SER A 77 -7.16 -5.63 -13.70
N GLU A 78 -6.45 -4.85 -12.87
CA GLU A 78 -5.03 -4.58 -13.01
C GLU A 78 -4.19 -5.60 -12.23
N ARG A 79 -2.93 -5.77 -12.64
CA ARG A 79 -1.99 -6.72 -12.00
C ARG A 79 -0.72 -6.06 -11.48
N LYS A 80 -0.31 -4.94 -12.08
CA LYS A 80 0.96 -4.28 -11.78
C LYS A 80 0.82 -3.30 -10.60
N CYS A 81 1.93 -3.06 -9.93
CA CYS A 81 2.08 -1.98 -8.96
C CYS A 81 2.08 -0.63 -9.69
N VAL A 82 1.31 0.34 -9.22
CA VAL A 82 1.27 1.68 -9.83
C VAL A 82 2.52 2.50 -9.53
N SER A 83 3.31 2.15 -8.50
CA SER A 83 4.53 2.88 -8.14
C SER A 83 5.74 2.42 -8.98
N CYS A 84 6.06 1.13 -9.00
CA CYS A 84 7.22 0.63 -9.75
C CYS A 84 6.90 0.21 -11.19
N LEU A 85 5.62 0.08 -11.56
CA LEU A 85 5.14 -0.30 -12.92
C LEU A 85 5.59 -1.69 -13.44
N GLN A 86 6.39 -2.41 -12.65
CA GLN A 86 7.00 -3.68 -13.04
C GLN A 86 6.38 -4.85 -12.27
N GLU A 87 6.36 -4.74 -10.94
CA GLU A 87 6.02 -5.85 -10.04
C GLU A 87 4.51 -6.08 -9.87
N PHE A 88 4.14 -7.26 -9.38
CA PHE A 88 2.74 -7.57 -9.06
C PHE A 88 2.27 -6.75 -7.84
N GLY A 89 1.26 -5.90 -8.04
CA GLY A 89 0.68 -5.04 -7.02
C GLY A 89 -0.28 -5.78 -6.10
N GLY A 90 0.18 -6.79 -5.36
CA GLY A 90 -0.72 -7.66 -4.56
C GLY A 90 -1.31 -7.04 -3.30
N ILE A 91 -1.19 -5.72 -3.11
CA ILE A 91 -1.73 -4.96 -1.98
C ILE A 91 -2.55 -3.79 -2.55
N LEU A 92 -3.71 -3.53 -1.97
CA LEU A 92 -4.50 -2.33 -2.19
C LEU A 92 -4.15 -1.34 -1.09
N PHE A 93 -3.62 -0.18 -1.47
CA PHE A 93 -3.51 0.96 -0.57
C PHE A 93 -4.87 1.65 -0.53
N LEU A 94 -5.54 1.54 0.61
CA LEU A 94 -6.94 1.93 0.77
C LEU A 94 -7.17 3.43 0.51
N PRO A 95 -6.34 4.39 0.98
CA PRO A 95 -6.64 5.83 0.88
C PRO A 95 -6.77 6.34 -0.55
N THR A 96 -5.99 5.79 -1.48
CA THR A 96 -6.01 6.17 -2.90
C THR A 96 -6.66 5.11 -3.79
N CYS A 97 -7.02 3.95 -3.23
CA CYS A 97 -7.48 2.77 -3.98
C CYS A 97 -6.46 2.31 -5.05
N GLU A 98 -5.17 2.35 -4.75
CA GLU A 98 -4.10 2.00 -5.68
C GLU A 98 -3.51 0.61 -5.42
N ARG A 99 -3.15 -0.11 -6.49
CA ARG A 99 -2.45 -1.40 -6.40
C ARG A 99 -0.96 -1.19 -6.22
N ILE A 100 -0.40 -1.69 -5.13
CA ILE A 100 0.99 -1.49 -4.71
C ILE A 100 1.65 -2.84 -4.40
N CYS A 101 2.93 -3.00 -4.73
CA CYS A 101 3.72 -4.16 -4.30
C CYS A 101 4.26 -3.92 -2.87
N ARG A 102 4.68 -4.99 -2.18
CA ARG A 102 5.15 -4.87 -0.79
C ARG A 102 6.32 -3.89 -0.64
N ASP A 103 7.30 -3.97 -1.54
CA ASP A 103 8.47 -3.09 -1.51
C ASP A 103 8.11 -1.61 -1.70
N CYS A 104 7.17 -1.29 -2.60
CA CYS A 104 6.72 0.09 -2.76
C CYS A 104 5.88 0.59 -1.61
N LEU A 105 5.06 -0.25 -0.98
CA LEU A 105 4.33 0.15 0.22
C LEU A 105 5.29 0.50 1.37
N GLU A 106 6.39 -0.25 1.47
CA GLU A 106 7.39 -0.09 2.52
C GLU A 106 8.35 1.07 2.26
N LYS A 107 8.81 1.24 1.02
CA LYS A 107 9.91 2.15 0.69
C LYS A 107 9.49 3.47 0.04
N ASN A 108 8.31 3.54 -0.56
CA ASN A 108 7.84 4.79 -1.13
C ASN A 108 7.00 5.51 -0.08
N TYR A 109 7.60 6.55 0.52
CA TYR A 109 7.00 7.38 1.56
C TYR A 109 5.67 8.01 1.15
N ALA A 110 5.35 8.13 -0.15
CA ALA A 110 4.03 8.60 -0.60
C ALA A 110 2.89 7.66 -0.13
N TYR A 111 3.18 6.37 0.06
CA TYR A 111 2.22 5.37 0.56
C TYR A 111 2.30 5.16 2.07
N HIS A 112 3.04 6.01 2.79
CA HIS A 112 3.02 6.04 4.24
C HIS A 112 1.83 6.85 4.76
N LEU A 113 1.60 6.74 6.06
CA LEU A 113 0.53 7.44 6.77
C LEU A 113 1.12 8.30 7.88
N THR A 114 0.45 9.40 8.20
CA THR A 114 0.72 10.20 9.40
C THR A 114 -0.58 10.57 10.09
N ASP A 115 -0.51 10.95 11.37
CA ASP A 115 -1.67 11.45 12.11
C ASP A 115 -2.15 12.78 11.53
N VAL A 116 -3.44 13.05 11.70
CA VAL A 116 -4.00 14.35 11.33
C VAL A 116 -3.30 15.50 12.07
N ALA A 117 -2.93 15.32 13.34
CA ALA A 117 -2.23 16.36 14.12
C ALA A 117 -0.86 16.72 13.50
N TYR A 118 -0.05 15.70 13.17
CA TYR A 118 1.22 15.93 12.47
C TYR A 118 1.00 16.49 11.06
N ALA A 119 -0.06 16.07 10.35
CA ALA A 119 -0.37 16.66 9.06
C ALA A 119 -0.71 18.16 9.12
N GLU A 120 -1.41 18.60 10.18
CA GLU A 120 -1.70 20.02 10.43
C GLU A 120 -0.41 20.80 10.71
N GLU A 121 0.43 20.27 11.59
CA GLU A 121 1.68 20.90 12.01
C GLU A 121 2.72 20.92 10.88
N TRP A 122 3.06 19.76 10.32
CA TRP A 122 4.19 19.56 9.40
C TRP A 122 3.97 20.10 7.99
N PHE A 123 2.71 20.30 7.60
CA PHE A 123 2.34 20.84 6.29
C PHE A 123 1.58 22.16 6.38
N SER A 124 1.47 22.75 7.58
CA SER A 124 0.77 24.01 7.82
C SER A 124 -0.64 24.02 7.20
N LEU A 125 -1.42 22.96 7.46
CA LEU A 125 -2.78 22.77 6.96
C LEU A 125 -3.81 22.88 8.07
N THR A 126 -5.00 23.37 7.74
CA THR A 126 -6.12 23.39 8.68
C THR A 126 -6.90 22.08 8.67
N ARG A 127 -7.60 21.81 9.78
CA ARG A 127 -8.51 20.67 9.88
C ARG A 127 -9.53 20.61 8.74
N GLU A 128 -10.06 21.75 8.36
CA GLU A 128 -11.06 21.90 7.30
C GLU A 128 -10.49 21.52 5.92
N GLN A 129 -9.24 21.92 5.65
CA GLN A 129 -8.54 21.52 4.43
C GLN A 129 -8.31 20.00 4.41
N LEU A 130 -7.88 19.41 5.53
CA LEU A 130 -7.64 17.97 5.62
C LEU A 130 -8.90 17.12 5.45
N GLN A 131 -10.08 17.63 5.84
CA GLN A 131 -11.36 16.95 5.60
C GLN A 131 -11.73 16.85 4.10
N THR A 132 -11.04 17.56 3.21
CA THR A 132 -11.25 17.47 1.76
C THR A 132 -10.60 16.23 1.13
N ILE A 133 -9.65 15.61 1.82
CA ILE A 133 -9.00 14.36 1.41
C ILE A 133 -9.46 13.19 2.28
N PRO A 134 -9.27 11.94 1.84
CA PRO A 134 -9.63 10.77 2.65
C PRO A 134 -8.85 10.71 3.96
N ILE A 135 -9.57 10.69 5.09
CA ILE A 135 -9.03 10.40 6.42
C ILE A 135 -9.35 8.95 6.75
N VAL A 136 -8.32 8.15 6.97
CA VAL A 136 -8.43 6.74 7.34
C VAL A 136 -8.70 6.64 8.83
N ARG A 137 -9.76 5.93 9.21
CA ARG A 137 -9.89 5.44 10.58
C ARG A 137 -9.15 4.11 10.70
N SER A 138 -8.02 4.08 11.40
CA SER A 138 -7.22 2.87 11.53
C SER A 138 -7.94 1.83 12.41
N ILE A 139 -7.67 0.56 12.15
CA ILE A 139 -8.22 -0.55 12.94
C ILE A 139 -7.16 -0.93 13.98
N PRO A 140 -7.48 -1.01 15.28
CA PRO A 140 -6.55 -1.52 16.27
C PRO A 140 -6.11 -2.95 15.93
N GLY A 141 -4.86 -3.28 16.23
CA GLY A 141 -4.32 -4.61 16.03
C GLY A 141 -2.82 -4.64 15.81
N THR A 142 -2.35 -5.81 15.43
CA THR A 142 -0.96 -6.08 15.14
C THR A 142 -0.70 -6.01 13.65
N TYR A 143 0.29 -5.21 13.28
CA TYR A 143 0.69 -4.99 11.90
C TYR A 143 2.12 -5.44 11.70
N ARG A 144 2.34 -6.20 10.61
CA ARG A 144 3.66 -6.72 10.23
C ARG A 144 3.92 -6.42 8.76
N LEU A 145 4.68 -5.36 8.52
CA LEU A 145 5.18 -5.02 7.17
C LEU A 145 6.71 -5.05 7.17
N ARG A 146 7.33 -3.96 7.60
CA ARG A 146 8.77 -3.83 7.85
C ARG A 146 9.10 -4.26 9.27
N THR A 147 8.38 -3.66 10.21
CA THR A 147 8.48 -3.91 11.65
C THR A 147 7.20 -4.55 12.15
N TYR A 148 7.29 -5.13 13.35
CA TYR A 148 6.14 -5.58 14.12
C TYR A 148 5.69 -4.42 15.00
N VAL A 149 4.48 -3.92 14.78
CA VAL A 149 3.92 -2.81 15.55
C VAL A 149 2.53 -3.19 16.05
N GLU A 150 2.28 -2.97 17.33
CA GLU A 150 0.98 -3.15 17.96
C GLU A 150 0.34 -1.78 18.20
N HIS A 151 -0.84 -1.57 17.62
CA HIS A 151 -1.65 -0.38 17.84
C HIS A 151 -2.91 -0.77 18.60
N ARG A 152 -3.02 -0.35 19.87
CA ARG A 152 -4.16 -0.68 20.73
C ARG A 152 -5.37 0.21 20.49
N GLU A 153 -5.15 1.35 19.86
CA GLU A 153 -6.16 2.38 19.65
C GLU A 153 -6.39 2.64 18.16
N SER A 154 -7.50 3.31 17.86
CA SER A 154 -7.87 3.69 16.50
C SER A 154 -7.42 5.13 16.27
N HIS A 155 -6.66 5.34 15.20
CA HIS A 155 -6.08 6.62 14.83
C HIS A 155 -6.81 7.21 13.63
N GLN A 156 -6.76 8.54 13.52
CA GLN A 156 -7.17 9.24 12.30
C GLN A 156 -5.92 9.57 11.51
N LEU A 157 -5.77 8.91 10.37
CA LEU A 157 -4.54 8.94 9.57
C LEU A 157 -4.81 9.51 8.19
N VAL A 158 -3.80 10.16 7.61
CA VAL A 158 -3.83 10.65 6.22
C VAL A 158 -2.65 10.07 5.44
N SER A 159 -2.86 9.83 4.15
CA SER A 159 -1.79 9.41 3.24
C SER A 159 -0.88 10.58 2.90
N ILE A 160 0.45 10.35 2.94
CA ILE A 160 1.43 11.36 2.55
C ILE A 160 1.25 11.82 1.10
N LYS A 161 0.95 10.91 0.17
CA LYS A 161 0.64 11.27 -1.23
C LYS A 161 -0.50 12.28 -1.33
N GLN A 162 -1.61 12.03 -0.64
CA GLN A 162 -2.79 12.92 -0.68
C GLN A 162 -2.53 14.22 0.10
N LEU A 163 -1.77 14.13 1.18
CA LEU A 163 -1.36 15.26 2.00
C LEU A 163 -0.48 16.23 1.22
N LEU A 164 0.55 15.74 0.54
CA LEU A 164 1.42 16.52 -0.33
C LEU A 164 0.64 17.16 -1.49
N GLN A 165 -0.24 16.40 -2.15
CA GLN A 165 -1.09 16.93 -3.21
C GLN A 165 -1.98 18.09 -2.72
N LEU A 166 -2.54 17.96 -1.51
CA LEU A 166 -3.32 19.01 -0.88
C LEU A 166 -2.44 20.20 -0.48
N ALA A 167 -1.27 19.97 0.13
CA ALA A 167 -0.32 21.00 0.52
C ALA A 167 0.13 21.84 -0.69
N ILE A 168 0.50 21.19 -1.81
CA ILE A 168 0.85 21.89 -3.05
C ILE A 168 -0.32 22.72 -3.56
N LYS A 169 -1.55 22.21 -3.49
CA LYS A 169 -2.74 22.96 -3.91
C LYS A 169 -3.01 24.18 -3.02
N VAL A 170 -2.77 24.08 -1.71
CA VAL A 170 -3.01 25.15 -0.73
C VAL A 170 -1.91 26.21 -0.79
N HIS A 171 -0.64 25.78 -0.79
CA HIS A 171 0.52 26.68 -0.75
C HIS A 171 0.93 27.19 -2.13
N GLY A 172 0.52 26.47 -3.18
CA GLY A 172 0.58 26.88 -4.58
C GLY A 172 1.69 26.23 -5.41
N SER A 173 2.74 25.69 -4.78
CA SER A 173 3.80 24.97 -5.49
C SER A 173 4.57 24.00 -4.58
N PRO A 174 5.28 23.00 -5.14
CA PRO A 174 6.15 22.11 -4.36
C PRO A 174 7.27 22.85 -3.61
N GLU A 175 7.81 23.91 -4.19
CA GLU A 175 8.91 24.69 -3.58
C GLU A 175 8.44 25.35 -2.29
N LYS A 176 7.25 25.95 -2.29
CA LYS A 176 6.66 26.54 -1.08
C LYS A 176 6.33 25.52 0.00
N VAL A 177 5.99 24.29 -0.38
CA VAL A 177 5.80 23.20 0.59
C VAL A 177 7.14 22.81 1.21
N ALA A 178 8.20 22.70 0.41
CA ALA A 178 9.54 22.40 0.91
C ALA A 178 10.08 23.49 1.86
N GLU A 179 9.71 24.76 1.65
CA GLU A 179 10.04 25.87 2.57
C GLU A 179 9.41 25.72 3.97
N LEU A 180 8.38 24.88 4.14
CA LEU A 180 7.77 24.60 5.45
C LEU A 180 8.63 23.67 6.30
N LEU A 181 9.63 22.99 5.71
CA LEU A 181 10.52 22.11 6.44
C LEU A 181 11.36 22.95 7.42
N PRO A 182 11.19 22.79 8.74
CA PRO A 182 11.93 23.58 9.70
C PRO A 182 13.41 23.15 9.73
N PRO A 183 14.34 23.95 10.27
CA PRO A 183 15.72 23.51 10.41
C PRO A 183 15.81 22.34 11.40
N LYS A 184 16.64 21.34 11.11
CA LYS A 184 16.80 20.14 11.96
C LYS A 184 17.00 20.46 13.45
N SER A 185 17.81 21.48 13.73
CA SER A 185 18.10 21.96 15.09
C SER A 185 16.87 22.41 15.89
N SER A 186 15.75 22.73 15.23
CA SER A 186 14.51 23.14 15.90
C SER A 186 13.60 21.98 16.30
N MET A 187 13.85 20.77 15.78
CA MET A 187 13.06 19.57 16.11
C MET A 187 13.85 18.55 16.93
N THR A 188 15.19 18.66 16.98
CA THR A 188 16.03 17.80 17.81
C THR A 188 15.88 18.13 19.28
N VAL A 189 15.41 17.18 20.08
CA VAL A 189 15.42 17.25 21.55
C VAL A 189 16.62 16.45 22.02
N PHE A 190 17.75 17.13 22.23
CA PHE A 190 18.97 16.46 22.66
C PHE A 190 19.03 16.42 24.19
N ASP A 191 19.24 15.23 24.74
CA ASP A 191 19.52 15.04 26.15
C ASP A 191 21.04 15.08 26.36
N GLU A 192 21.52 16.14 27.01
CA GLU A 192 22.95 16.36 27.27
C GLU A 192 23.53 15.36 28.29
N GLU A 193 22.73 14.85 29.23
CA GLU A 193 23.16 13.89 30.25
C GLU A 193 23.29 12.47 29.67
N MET A 194 22.36 12.08 28.78
CA MET A 194 22.40 10.80 28.07
C MET A 194 23.24 10.83 26.79
N GLY A 195 23.57 12.02 26.27
CA GLY A 195 24.27 12.19 24.99
C GLY A 195 23.47 11.64 23.80
N ALA A 196 22.14 11.74 23.83
CA ALA A 196 21.25 11.11 22.87
C ALA A 196 20.17 12.07 22.34
N ASP A 197 19.83 11.93 21.06
CA ASP A 197 18.69 12.60 20.45
C ASP A 197 17.39 11.86 20.80
N LEU A 198 16.54 12.50 21.60
CA LEU A 198 15.24 12.00 22.04
C LEU A 198 14.12 12.27 21.01
N SER A 199 14.40 12.94 19.89
CA SER A 199 13.39 13.18 18.84
C SER A 199 13.06 11.94 18.00
N PHE A 200 13.75 10.81 18.24
CA PHE A 200 13.49 9.49 17.63
C PHE A 200 13.31 9.49 16.10
N GLY A 201 14.00 10.39 15.38
CA GLY A 201 13.98 10.43 13.91
C GLY A 201 12.77 11.14 13.29
N ASP A 202 12.03 11.94 14.06
CA ASP A 202 10.87 12.69 13.56
C ASP A 202 11.26 13.70 12.45
N PHE A 203 12.44 14.32 12.55
CA PHE A 203 12.93 15.22 11.50
C PHE A 203 13.22 14.47 10.19
N GLU A 204 13.93 13.36 10.25
CA GLU A 204 14.24 12.54 9.08
C GLU A 204 12.96 12.00 8.45
N LEU A 205 11.99 11.56 9.25
CA LEU A 205 10.68 11.14 8.74
C LEU A 205 9.95 12.28 8.03
N LEU A 206 9.95 13.47 8.63
CA LEU A 206 9.36 14.66 8.02
C LEU A 206 10.03 15.01 6.70
N GLU A 207 11.37 15.01 6.65
CA GLU A 207 12.14 15.26 5.43
C GLU A 207 11.80 14.24 4.34
N GLN A 208 11.68 12.95 4.67
CA GLN A 208 11.25 11.92 3.73
C GLN A 208 9.81 12.13 3.25
N PHE A 209 8.91 12.62 4.11
CA PHE A 209 7.53 12.94 3.71
C PHE A 209 7.46 14.15 2.78
N HIS A 210 8.24 15.20 3.01
CA HIS A 210 8.33 16.36 2.11
C HIS A 210 8.90 15.99 0.75
N ASN A 211 9.88 15.08 0.73
CA ASN A 211 10.54 14.63 -0.50
C ASN A 211 9.86 13.41 -1.17
N ALA A 212 8.71 12.97 -0.66
CA ALA A 212 8.06 11.76 -1.15
C ALA A 212 7.62 11.90 -2.63
N PRO A 213 7.91 10.92 -3.49
CA PRO A 213 7.61 11.04 -4.92
C PRO A 213 6.11 10.88 -5.18
N LEU A 214 5.48 11.95 -5.67
CA LEU A 214 4.07 11.91 -6.10
C LEU A 214 3.86 11.11 -7.38
N GLU A 215 4.84 11.19 -8.28
CA GLU A 215 4.83 10.42 -9.52
C GLU A 215 5.45 9.03 -9.32
N PRO A 216 4.97 8.01 -10.06
CA PRO A 216 5.55 6.69 -10.03
C PRO A 216 7.04 6.71 -10.36
N PRO A 217 7.93 6.23 -9.46
CA PRO A 217 9.35 6.14 -9.77
C PRO A 217 9.65 5.19 -10.94
N GLY A 218 8.74 4.26 -11.28
CA GLY A 218 8.85 3.40 -12.46
C GLY A 218 9.98 2.36 -12.40
N CYS A 219 10.63 2.22 -11.24
CA CYS A 219 11.76 1.34 -11.02
C CYS A 219 11.55 0.43 -9.80
N ASP A 220 12.32 -0.65 -9.74
CA ASP A 220 12.31 -1.59 -8.62
C ASP A 220 12.99 -0.98 -7.39
N LEU A 221 12.20 -0.51 -6.42
CA LEU A 221 12.70 0.10 -5.19
C LEU A 221 13.48 -0.88 -4.31
N SER A 222 13.42 -2.19 -4.57
CA SER A 222 14.32 -3.12 -3.88
C SER A 222 15.78 -2.95 -4.30
N ARG A 223 16.04 -2.24 -5.40
CA ARG A 223 17.37 -2.01 -5.98
C ARG A 223 17.89 -0.59 -5.75
N LEU A 224 17.21 0.18 -4.89
CA LEU A 224 17.62 1.50 -4.46
C LEU A 224 17.97 1.49 -2.98
N GLU A 225 18.89 2.38 -2.61
CA GLU A 225 19.15 2.71 -1.22
C GLU A 225 17.87 3.20 -0.54
N PHE A 226 17.71 2.80 0.72
CA PHE A 226 16.55 3.13 1.53
C PHE A 226 17.01 3.24 2.97
N ASP A 227 16.57 4.29 3.66
CA ASP A 227 16.91 4.49 5.05
C ASP A 227 16.03 3.61 5.94
N TRP A 228 16.64 2.53 6.44
CA TRP A 228 15.98 1.58 7.32
C TRP A 228 15.79 2.09 8.75
N PHE A 229 16.45 3.19 9.11
CA PHE A 229 16.39 3.77 10.46
C PHE A 229 15.22 4.73 10.63
N VAL A 230 14.74 5.34 9.55
CA VAL A 230 13.54 6.19 9.59
C VAL A 230 12.31 5.33 9.94
N PRO A 231 11.66 5.55 11.10
CA PRO A 231 10.56 4.70 11.55
C PRO A 231 9.31 4.91 10.71
N ASP A 232 8.52 3.85 10.53
CA ASP A 232 7.16 3.93 9.99
C ASP A 232 6.24 3.67 11.17
N LYS A 233 5.55 4.73 11.62
CA LYS A 233 4.66 4.67 12.80
C LYS A 233 3.42 3.82 12.49
N TYR A 234 2.99 3.71 11.23
CA TYR A 234 1.71 3.10 10.84
C TYR A 234 1.85 2.06 9.71
N PRO A 235 2.76 1.08 9.86
CA PRO A 235 3.15 0.21 8.77
C PRO A 235 2.00 -0.66 8.31
N GLY A 236 1.54 -0.43 7.08
CA GLY A 236 0.48 -1.21 6.44
C GLY A 236 -0.93 -1.05 7.04
N MET A 237 -1.17 -0.10 7.95
CA MET A 237 -2.47 0.06 8.63
C MET A 237 -3.63 0.45 7.69
N ALA A 238 -3.34 1.00 6.51
CA ALA A 238 -4.33 1.30 5.48
C ALA A 238 -4.13 0.45 4.22
N SER A 239 -3.73 -0.81 4.40
CA SER A 239 -3.42 -1.70 3.28
C SER A 239 -4.07 -3.08 3.44
N ILE A 240 -4.48 -3.69 2.33
CA ILE A 240 -5.05 -5.05 2.33
C ILE A 240 -4.60 -5.84 1.12
N ARG A 241 -4.42 -7.16 1.25
CA ARG A 241 -4.15 -8.03 0.09
C ARG A 241 -5.30 -7.98 -0.91
N ILE A 242 -4.97 -7.93 -2.20
CA ILE A 242 -5.94 -7.86 -3.29
C ILE A 242 -5.56 -8.83 -4.43
N PRO A 243 -6.51 -9.61 -4.98
CA PRO A 243 -6.28 -10.39 -6.19
C PRO A 243 -6.35 -9.51 -7.45
N SER A 244 -5.87 -10.04 -8.57
CA SER A 244 -6.18 -9.53 -9.90
C SER A 244 -7.23 -10.44 -10.51
N VAL A 245 -8.24 -9.88 -11.17
CA VAL A 245 -9.31 -10.58 -11.85
C VAL A 245 -8.94 -10.62 -13.33
N THR A 246 -8.58 -11.80 -13.80
CA THR A 246 -8.25 -12.05 -15.21
C THR A 246 -9.46 -11.83 -16.12
N ARG A 247 -9.24 -11.76 -17.44
CA ARG A 247 -10.32 -11.62 -18.43
C ARG A 247 -11.34 -12.77 -18.37
N SER A 248 -10.92 -13.97 -17.95
CA SER A 248 -11.79 -15.13 -17.75
C SER A 248 -12.55 -15.12 -16.42
N GLY A 249 -12.35 -14.09 -15.58
CA GLY A 249 -12.98 -13.98 -14.25
C GLY A 249 -12.27 -14.79 -13.15
N GLN A 250 -11.11 -15.40 -13.45
CA GLN A 250 -10.30 -16.10 -12.44
C GLN A 250 -9.52 -15.10 -11.58
N LEU A 251 -9.36 -15.44 -10.31
CA LEU A 251 -8.61 -14.64 -9.33
C LEU A 251 -7.15 -15.07 -9.29
N GLU A 252 -6.24 -14.15 -9.56
CA GLU A 252 -4.81 -14.32 -9.43
C GLU A 252 -4.32 -13.54 -8.21
N LYS A 253 -3.82 -14.22 -7.17
CA LYS A 253 -3.35 -13.57 -5.93
C LYS A 253 -1.87 -13.16 -5.98
N GLY A 254 -1.17 -13.54 -7.04
CA GLY A 254 0.29 -13.49 -7.12
C GLY A 254 0.93 -14.69 -6.41
N HIS A 255 2.11 -15.07 -6.88
CA HIS A 255 2.87 -16.23 -6.41
C HIS A 255 4.21 -15.79 -5.82
N GLN A 256 4.51 -16.31 -4.64
CA GLN A 256 5.77 -16.09 -3.94
C GLN A 256 6.70 -17.29 -4.14
N CYS A 257 8.00 -17.04 -4.32
CA CYS A 257 8.97 -18.10 -4.55
C CYS A 257 9.54 -18.63 -3.23
N ARG A 258 9.25 -19.91 -2.91
CA ARG A 258 9.85 -20.60 -1.75
C ARG A 258 11.37 -20.66 -1.85
N GLY A 259 11.92 -20.81 -3.06
CA GLY A 259 13.36 -20.74 -3.27
C GLY A 259 13.96 -19.40 -2.87
N CYS A 260 13.31 -18.27 -3.21
CA CYS A 260 13.81 -16.97 -2.76
C CYS A 260 13.79 -16.80 -1.25
N ARG A 261 12.73 -17.29 -0.59
CA ARG A 261 12.66 -17.29 0.87
C ARG A 261 13.75 -18.16 1.49
N HIS A 262 13.98 -19.34 0.94
CA HIS A 262 15.06 -20.24 1.38
C HIS A 262 16.45 -19.62 1.23
N SER A 263 16.73 -18.98 0.09
CA SER A 263 18.01 -18.29 -0.13
C SER A 263 18.20 -17.12 0.83
N MET A 264 17.16 -16.32 1.09
CA MET A 264 17.21 -15.23 2.06
C MET A 264 17.52 -15.75 3.47
N TYR A 265 16.84 -16.83 3.89
CA TYR A 265 17.11 -17.48 5.18
C TYR A 265 18.55 -18.01 5.27
N LYS A 266 19.01 -18.77 4.28
CA LYS A 266 20.37 -19.32 4.29
C LYS A 266 21.45 -18.24 4.24
N TYR A 267 21.16 -17.08 3.66
CA TYR A 267 22.03 -15.90 3.75
C TYR A 267 22.03 -15.32 5.17
N SER A 268 20.87 -15.15 5.81
CA SER A 268 20.79 -14.56 7.16
C SER A 268 21.50 -15.39 8.23
N VAL A 269 21.54 -16.72 8.07
CA VAL A 269 22.29 -17.63 8.95
C VAL A 269 23.74 -17.89 8.51
N GLY A 270 24.25 -17.18 7.49
CA GLY A 270 25.65 -17.27 7.05
C GLY A 270 26.03 -18.55 6.30
N VAL A 271 25.06 -19.39 5.93
CA VAL A 271 25.29 -20.65 5.18
C VAL A 271 25.61 -20.36 3.71
N VAL A 272 25.03 -19.30 3.14
CA VAL A 272 25.28 -18.90 1.75
C VAL A 272 26.05 -17.60 1.73
N ARG A 273 27.10 -17.57 0.90
CA ARG A 273 27.88 -16.36 0.62
C ARG A 273 27.54 -15.83 -0.76
N LEU A 274 27.71 -14.53 -0.93
CA LEU A 274 27.59 -13.88 -2.25
C LEU A 274 28.78 -14.21 -3.15
N PRO A 275 28.59 -14.14 -4.49
CA PRO A 275 27.33 -13.89 -5.18
C PRO A 275 26.43 -15.13 -5.19
N ILE A 276 25.11 -14.94 -5.10
CA ILE A 276 24.14 -16.02 -5.34
C ILE A 276 23.80 -16.00 -6.84
N PRO A 277 24.07 -17.06 -7.61
CA PRO A 277 23.73 -17.10 -9.03
C PRO A 277 22.25 -16.75 -9.28
N GLY A 278 22.00 -15.84 -10.22
CA GLY A 278 20.65 -15.35 -10.55
C GLY A 278 20.09 -14.27 -9.62
N TYR A 279 20.87 -13.82 -8.63
CA TYR A 279 20.56 -12.65 -7.80
C TYR A 279 21.52 -11.53 -8.17
N ASP A 280 21.03 -10.59 -8.96
CA ASP A 280 21.78 -9.38 -9.30
C ASP A 280 21.57 -8.34 -8.18
N ILE A 281 22.57 -8.18 -7.31
CA ILE A 281 22.58 -7.24 -6.19
C ILE A 281 23.50 -6.08 -6.56
N PRO A 282 23.01 -4.82 -6.60
CA PRO A 282 23.87 -3.68 -6.90
C PRO A 282 25.07 -3.57 -5.94
N PRO A 283 26.28 -3.21 -6.42
CA PRO A 283 27.49 -3.20 -5.59
C PRO A 283 27.43 -2.29 -4.36
N ASN A 284 26.64 -1.22 -4.41
CA ASN A 284 26.46 -0.25 -3.32
C ASN A 284 25.36 -0.65 -2.32
N MET A 285 24.68 -1.78 -2.53
CA MET A 285 23.56 -2.19 -1.68
C MET A 285 23.94 -3.27 -0.67
N THR A 286 23.36 -3.16 0.52
CA THR A 286 23.36 -4.27 1.46
C THR A 286 22.52 -5.44 0.90
N PRO A 287 23.02 -6.68 0.89
CA PRO A 287 22.32 -7.79 0.23
C PRO A 287 21.01 -8.20 0.91
N GLY A 288 20.96 -8.11 2.24
CA GLY A 288 19.82 -8.57 3.05
C GLY A 288 18.48 -7.98 2.59
N PRO A 289 18.35 -6.64 2.50
CA PRO A 289 17.16 -5.99 1.97
C PRO A 289 16.72 -6.45 0.58
N VAL A 290 17.66 -6.63 -0.35
CA VAL A 290 17.37 -7.08 -1.73
C VAL A 290 16.86 -8.53 -1.71
N LEU A 291 17.49 -9.39 -0.91
CA LEU A 291 17.07 -10.79 -0.76
C LEU A 291 15.70 -10.90 -0.09
N ASN A 292 15.42 -10.07 0.93
CA ASN A 292 14.12 -10.01 1.58
C ASN A 292 13.03 -9.59 0.59
N ALA A 293 13.27 -8.53 -0.20
CA ALA A 293 12.36 -8.09 -1.25
C ALA A 293 12.03 -9.23 -2.23
N LEU A 294 13.04 -9.92 -2.74
CA LEU A 294 12.87 -11.05 -3.64
C LEU A 294 12.11 -12.22 -3.00
N ALA A 295 12.34 -12.47 -1.71
CA ALA A 295 11.66 -13.50 -0.94
C ALA A 295 10.16 -13.21 -0.79
N VAL A 296 9.76 -11.96 -0.59
CA VAL A 296 8.34 -11.56 -0.39
C VAL A 296 7.63 -11.10 -1.67
N ARG A 297 8.37 -10.97 -2.77
CA ARG A 297 7.87 -10.54 -4.08
C ARG A 297 6.82 -11.50 -4.62
N LEU A 298 5.67 -10.93 -4.95
CA LEU A 298 4.61 -11.61 -5.68
C LEU A 298 4.84 -11.46 -7.18
N ARG A 299 4.55 -12.52 -7.92
CA ARG A 299 4.65 -12.57 -9.38
C ARG A 299 3.34 -13.09 -9.97
N ALA A 300 2.94 -12.57 -11.12
CA ALA A 300 1.89 -13.22 -11.90
C ALA A 300 2.37 -14.61 -12.36
N TRP A 301 1.45 -15.52 -12.66
CA TRP A 301 1.77 -16.91 -12.99
C TRP A 301 2.80 -17.08 -14.13
N PRO A 302 2.71 -16.35 -15.26
CA PRO A 302 3.72 -16.45 -16.32
C PRO A 302 5.11 -16.05 -15.83
N ASP A 303 5.20 -14.94 -15.10
CA ASP A 303 6.45 -14.39 -14.58
C ASP A 303 7.03 -15.28 -13.47
N PHE A 304 6.16 -15.86 -12.64
CA PHE A 304 6.50 -16.83 -11.61
C PHE A 304 7.11 -18.09 -12.21
N ARG A 305 6.49 -18.65 -13.25
CA ARG A 305 6.97 -19.85 -13.93
C ARG A 305 8.34 -19.61 -14.57
N ALA A 306 8.55 -18.46 -15.20
CA ALA A 306 9.85 -18.09 -15.75
C ALA A 306 10.91 -17.97 -14.64
N HIS A 307 10.55 -17.34 -13.51
CA HIS A 307 11.44 -17.13 -12.38
C HIS A 307 11.90 -18.44 -11.72
N VAL A 308 11.00 -19.38 -11.43
CA VAL A 308 11.35 -20.61 -10.69
C VAL A 308 12.35 -21.51 -11.44
N LEU A 309 12.36 -21.47 -12.77
CA LEU A 309 13.33 -22.21 -13.60
C LEU A 309 14.76 -21.70 -13.45
N GLN A 310 14.91 -20.43 -13.06
CA GLN A 310 16.20 -19.76 -12.93
C GLN A 310 16.61 -19.54 -11.47
N CYS A 311 15.69 -19.75 -10.52
CA CYS A 311 15.93 -19.48 -9.10
C CYS A 311 16.85 -20.51 -8.45
N GLU A 312 18.01 -20.05 -7.98
CA GLU A 312 18.98 -20.91 -7.31
C GLU A 312 18.46 -21.55 -6.02
N GLY A 313 17.67 -20.79 -5.24
CA GLY A 313 17.03 -21.34 -4.05
C GLY A 313 16.06 -22.48 -4.36
N VAL A 314 15.40 -22.46 -5.53
CA VAL A 314 14.56 -23.59 -5.98
C VAL A 314 15.44 -24.79 -6.32
N ARG A 315 16.56 -24.60 -7.03
CA ARG A 315 17.49 -25.70 -7.36
C ARG A 315 18.01 -26.40 -6.10
N ARG A 316 18.40 -25.61 -5.08
CA ARG A 316 18.90 -26.13 -3.80
C ARG A 316 17.85 -26.92 -3.03
N LEU A 317 16.60 -26.42 -3.00
CA LEU A 317 15.48 -27.17 -2.41
C LEU A 317 15.23 -28.49 -3.14
N LEU A 318 15.27 -28.49 -4.48
CA LEU A 318 15.12 -29.71 -5.28
C LEU A 318 16.31 -30.67 -5.13
N ALA A 319 17.50 -30.16 -4.81
CA ALA A 319 18.68 -30.96 -4.49
C ALA A 319 18.66 -31.56 -3.07
N GLY A 320 17.58 -31.35 -2.30
CA GLY A 320 17.36 -31.98 -1.00
C GLY A 320 17.80 -31.13 0.20
N GLU A 321 18.14 -29.85 0.00
CA GLU A 321 18.32 -28.96 1.15
C GLU A 321 17.02 -28.82 1.93
N LYS A 322 17.10 -29.01 3.26
CA LYS A 322 15.94 -28.83 4.13
C LYS A 322 15.53 -27.36 4.14
N GLU A 323 14.26 -27.12 3.83
CA GLU A 323 13.64 -25.83 4.12
C GLU A 323 13.55 -25.68 5.63
N GLU A 324 14.31 -24.75 6.18
CA GLU A 324 14.08 -24.27 7.52
C GLU A 324 13.00 -23.20 7.41
N THR A 325 11.77 -23.60 7.70
CA THR A 325 10.68 -22.66 7.84
C THR A 325 10.95 -21.82 9.07
N ASP A 326 11.03 -20.49 8.91
CA ASP A 326 10.53 -19.61 9.97
C ASP A 326 9.21 -20.22 10.47
N LYS A 327 9.06 -20.35 11.79
CA LYS A 327 7.82 -20.81 12.43
C LYS A 327 6.63 -20.29 11.62
N PRO A 328 5.63 -21.15 11.31
CA PRO A 328 4.50 -20.73 10.49
C PRO A 328 3.99 -19.41 11.04
N ASP A 329 3.82 -18.41 10.17
CA ASP A 329 3.14 -17.16 10.53
C ASP A 329 1.89 -17.59 11.29
N GLU A 330 1.90 -17.40 12.62
CA GLU A 330 0.75 -17.70 13.44
C GLU A 330 -0.39 -16.92 12.81
N PRO A 331 -1.54 -17.57 12.53
CA PRO A 331 -2.68 -16.84 12.00
C PRO A 331 -2.96 -15.72 13.00
N VAL A 332 -2.85 -14.47 12.53
CA VAL A 332 -3.31 -13.30 13.27
C VAL A 332 -4.70 -13.67 13.79
N ARG A 333 -4.79 -13.93 15.10
CA ARG A 333 -6.06 -14.23 15.75
C ARG A 333 -6.91 -12.99 15.53
N ARG A 334 -8.03 -13.21 14.85
CA ARG A 334 -8.95 -12.18 14.35
C ARG A 334 -9.52 -11.31 15.45
#